data_AF-A0A4Q8UTT8-F1
#
_entry.id   AF-A0A4Q8UTT8-F1
#
_cell.length_a   1.000
_cell.length_b   1.000
_cell.length_c   1.000
_cell.angle_alpha   90.00
_cell.angle_beta   90.00
_cell.angle_gamma   90.00
#
_symmetry.space_group_name_H-M   'P 1'
#
loop_
_entity.id
_entity.type
_entity.pdbx_description
1 polymer ?
#
loop_
_entity_poly.entity_id
_entity_poly.type
_entity_poly.pdbx_seq_one_letter_code
_entity_poly.pdbx_strand_id
1 'polypeptide(L)' 'MLSLYTNLSVRLRNEKGATAVEYGIMVGLIAVVIIVAVTLLGGTLNLMFQEVSCSVGGGTWTATAATATAAAGGSCAP' A
#
# COMPACT_ATOMS: atom_id res chain seq x y z
N MET A 1 -26.55 41.25 17.24
CA MET A 1 -26.41 40.12 18.18
C MET A 1 -25.91 38.80 17.54
N LEU A 2 -25.55 38.77 16.24
CA LEU A 2 -25.03 37.55 15.57
C LEU A 2 -23.53 37.26 15.79
N SER A 3 -22.74 38.22 16.29
CA SER A 3 -21.27 38.11 16.40
C SER A 3 -20.77 37.12 17.46
N LEU A 4 -21.59 36.84 18.49
CA LEU A 4 -21.29 35.82 19.50
C LEU A 4 -21.60 34.40 18.98
N TYR A 5 -22.64 34.26 18.15
CA TYR A 5 -23.05 32.99 17.57
C TYR A 5 -22.00 32.45 16.57
N THR A 6 -21.36 33.34 15.81
CA THR A 6 -20.28 32.98 14.89
C THR A 6 -19.01 32.54 15.62
N ASN A 7 -18.58 33.24 16.68
CA ASN A 7 -17.40 32.86 17.46
C ASN A 7 -17.58 31.53 18.22
N LEU A 8 -18.76 31.29 18.80
CA LEU A 8 -19.04 30.05 19.51
C LEU A 8 -19.17 28.85 18.54
N SER A 9 -19.80 29.04 17.38
CA SER A 9 -19.86 27.99 16.35
C SER A 9 -18.51 27.67 15.72
N VAL A 10 -17.56 28.61 15.64
CA VAL A 10 -16.18 28.36 15.19
C VAL A 10 -15.41 27.53 16.22
N ARG A 11 -15.55 27.84 17.52
CA ARG A 11 -14.95 27.04 18.60
C ARG A 11 -15.49 25.61 18.65
N LEU A 12 -16.81 25.42 18.51
CA LEU A 12 -17.44 24.09 18.44
C LEU A 12 -17.04 23.30 17.18
N ARG A 13 -16.71 23.98 16.08
CA ARG A 13 -16.19 23.35 14.86
C ARG A 13 -14.71 22.94 14.98
N ASN A 14 -13.91 23.65 15.78
CA ASN A 14 -12.49 23.33 15.97
C ASN A 14 -12.24 22.03 16.75
N GLU A 15 -13.10 21.66 17.70
CA GLU A 15 -13.04 20.36 18.41
C GLU A 15 -13.32 19.19 17.47
N LYS A 16 -14.24 19.38 16.52
CA LYS A 16 -14.54 18.41 15.46
C LYS A 16 -13.43 18.30 14.41
N GLY A 17 -12.60 19.35 14.27
CA GLY A 17 -11.40 19.36 13.44
C GLY A 17 -10.19 18.70 14.12
N ALA A 18 -10.02 18.86 15.43
CA ALA A 18 -8.95 18.22 16.19
C ALA A 18 -9.11 16.69 16.22
N THR A 19 -10.34 16.19 16.38
CA THR A 19 -10.64 14.74 16.32
C THR A 19 -10.44 14.13 14.93
N ALA A 20 -10.52 14.92 13.85
CA ALA A 20 -10.24 14.43 12.49
C ALA A 20 -8.75 14.04 12.31
N VAL A 21 -7.84 14.69 13.03
CA VAL A 21 -6.39 14.42 12.92
C VAL A 21 -5.97 13.18 13.70
N GLU A 22 -6.61 12.87 14.83
CA GLU A 22 -6.32 11.65 15.61
C GLU A 22 -6.68 10.39 14.83
N TYR A 23 -7.90 10.33 14.29
CA TYR A 23 -8.30 9.22 13.41
C TYR A 23 -7.49 9.24 12.11
N GLY A 24 -7.11 10.44 11.62
CA GLY A 24 -6.24 10.60 10.46
C GLY A 24 -4.87 9.95 10.63
N ILE A 25 -4.24 10.08 11.80
CA ILE A 25 -2.96 9.41 12.10
C ILE A 25 -3.11 7.89 12.21
N MET A 26 -4.19 7.40 12.84
CA MET A 26 -4.44 5.96 12.96
C MET A 26 -4.63 5.31 11.58
N VAL A 27 -5.42 5.95 10.71
CA VAL A 27 -5.60 5.52 9.32
C VAL A 27 -4.31 5.68 8.52
N GLY A 28 -3.53 6.74 8.77
CA GLY A 28 -2.25 6.98 8.12
C GLY A 28 -1.22 5.86 8.37
N LEU A 29 -1.13 5.36 9.60
CA LEU A 29 -0.23 4.23 9.92
C LEU A 29 -0.67 2.93 9.22
N ILE A 30 -1.98 2.67 9.17
CA ILE A 30 -2.53 1.52 8.43
C ILE A 30 -2.24 1.64 6.93
N ALA A 31 -2.36 2.84 6.36
CA ALA A 31 -2.07 3.09 4.95
C ALA A 31 -0.61 2.75 4.60
N VAL A 32 0.36 3.12 5.44
CA VAL A 32 1.78 2.78 5.22
C VAL A 32 2.00 1.26 5.21
N VAL A 33 1.38 0.53 6.15
CA VAL A 33 1.47 -0.94 6.21
C VAL A 33 0.87 -1.58 4.96
N ILE A 34 -0.29 -1.09 4.50
CA ILE A 34 -0.92 -1.60 3.27
C ILE A 34 -0.04 -1.32 2.05
N ILE A 35 0.55 -0.14 1.93
CA ILE A 35 1.46 0.19 0.81
C ILE A 35 2.62 -0.80 0.76
N VAL A 36 3.26 -1.08 1.90
CA VAL A 36 4.35 -2.07 1.97
C VAL A 36 3.83 -3.47 1.59
N ALA A 37 2.70 -3.90 2.13
CA ALA A 37 2.15 -5.21 1.78
C ALA A 37 1.84 -5.35 0.27
N VAL A 38 1.28 -4.31 -0.34
CA VAL A 38 0.92 -4.29 -1.76
C VAL A 38 2.16 -4.23 -2.66
N THR A 39 3.24 -3.53 -2.27
CA THR A 39 4.47 -3.52 -3.08
C THR A 39 5.14 -4.88 -3.10
N LEU A 40 5.19 -5.58 -1.95
CA LEU A 40 5.69 -6.96 -1.90
C LEU A 40 4.81 -7.90 -2.72
N LEU A 41 3.48 -7.80 -2.58
CA LEU A 41 2.54 -8.60 -3.35
C LEU A 41 2.66 -8.35 -4.86
N GLY A 42 2.79 -7.10 -5.28
CA GLY A 42 2.97 -6.72 -6.68
C GLY A 42 4.23 -7.32 -7.31
N GLY A 43 5.33 -7.39 -6.56
CA GLY A 43 6.55 -8.09 -6.98
C GLY A 43 6.30 -9.57 -7.26
N THR A 44 5.66 -10.28 -6.33
CA THR A 44 5.32 -11.70 -6.47
C THR A 44 4.37 -11.96 -7.65
N LEU A 45 3.36 -11.10 -7.84
CA LEU A 45 2.43 -11.22 -8.96
C LEU A 45 3.14 -11.03 -10.30
N ASN A 46 4.04 -10.06 -10.40
CA ASN A 46 4.81 -9.82 -11.61
C ASN A 46 5.66 -11.04 -12.00
N LEU A 47 6.27 -11.70 -11.01
CA LEU A 47 7.05 -12.93 -11.20
C LEU A 47 6.20 -14.10 -11.67
N MET A 48 5.00 -14.28 -11.08
CA MET A 48 4.03 -15.29 -11.53
C MET A 48 3.64 -15.07 -13.00
N PHE A 49 3.39 -13.82 -13.40
CA PHE A 49 3.10 -13.51 -14.81
C PHE A 49 4.31 -13.76 -15.72
N GLN A 50 5.53 -13.48 -15.27
CA GLN A 50 6.75 -13.78 -16.02
C GLN A 50 6.94 -15.30 -16.21
N GLU A 51 6.73 -16.10 -15.17
CA GLU A 51 6.79 -17.56 -15.23
C GLU A 51 5.76 -18.13 -16.21
N VAL A 52 4.52 -17.66 -16.14
CA VAL A 52 3.46 -18.05 -17.09
C VAL A 52 3.85 -17.66 -18.51
N SER A 53 4.35 -16.43 -18.71
CA SER A 53 4.77 -15.96 -20.04
C SER A 53 5.91 -16.79 -20.62
N CYS A 54 6.86 -17.21 -19.76
CA CYS A 54 7.97 -18.08 -20.14
C CYS A 54 7.48 -19.46 -20.58
N SER A 55 6.60 -20.06 -19.77
CA SER A 55 6.03 -21.38 -20.04
C SER A 55 5.19 -21.40 -21.32
N VAL A 56 4.44 -20.33 -21.59
CA VAL A 56 3.68 -20.18 -22.85
C VAL A 56 4.61 -19.95 -24.04
N GLY A 57 5.74 -19.27 -23.85
CA GLY A 57 6.77 -19.06 -24.87
C GLY A 57 7.62 -20.30 -25.18
N GLY A 58 7.41 -21.41 -24.46
CA GLY A 58 8.18 -22.65 -24.63
C GLY A 58 9.53 -22.67 -23.89
N GLY A 59 9.81 -21.63 -23.11
CA GLY A 59 11.03 -21.53 -22.32
C GLY A 59 10.92 -22.26 -20.98
N THR A 60 12.07 -22.49 -20.35
CA THR A 60 12.16 -23.06 -19.01
C THR A 60 12.37 -21.95 -17.98
N TRP A 61 11.50 -21.91 -16.96
CA TRP A 61 11.64 -20.98 -15.85
C TRP A 61 12.62 -21.53 -14.82
N THR A 62 13.68 -20.77 -14.55
CA THR A 62 14.61 -21.08 -13.47
C THR A 62 14.35 -20.11 -12.32
N ALA A 63 13.71 -20.61 -11.26
CA ALA A 63 13.46 -19.85 -10.05
C ALA A 63 14.77 -19.67 -9.25
N THR A 64 15.08 -18.43 -8.89
CA THR A 64 16.15 -18.11 -7.94
C THR A 64 15.53 -18.10 -6.55
N ALA A 65 16.10 -18.85 -5.61
CA ALA A 65 15.53 -18.97 -4.27
C ALA A 65 15.39 -17.60 -3.60
N ALA A 66 14.19 -17.30 -3.09
CA ALA A 66 13.95 -16.10 -2.30
C ALA A 66 14.69 -16.16 -0.97
N THR A 67 15.39 -15.08 -0.65
CA THR A 67 15.74 -14.74 0.73
C THR A 67 14.62 -13.92 1.37
N ALA A 68 14.46 -14.00 2.69
CA ALA A 68 13.34 -13.47 3.48
C ALA A 68 13.02 -11.95 3.33
N THR A 69 13.81 -11.22 2.54
CA THR A 69 13.73 -9.77 2.34
C THR A 69 13.52 -9.34 0.88
N ALA A 70 13.41 -10.25 -0.08
CA ALA A 70 13.19 -9.91 -1.50
C ALA A 70 12.24 -10.89 -2.19
N ALA A 71 11.41 -10.38 -3.12
CA ALA A 71 10.57 -11.22 -3.97
C ALA A 71 11.45 -12.20 -4.78
N ALA A 72 11.06 -13.48 -4.83
CA ALA A 72 11.81 -14.55 -5.48
C ALA A 72 12.00 -14.27 -6.98
N GLY A 73 13.18 -13.80 -7.40
CA GLY A 73 13.47 -13.58 -8.81
C GLY A 73 13.53 -14.90 -9.58
N GLY A 74 13.24 -14.88 -10.88
CA GLY A 74 13.50 -16.01 -11.77
C GLY A 74 13.83 -15.50 -13.16
N SER A 75 14.43 -16.36 -13.97
CA SER A 75 14.75 -16.02 -15.36
C SER A 75 14.19 -17.09 -16.30
N CYS A 76 13.75 -16.62 -17.46
CA CYS A 76 13.32 -17.49 -18.55
C CYS A 76 14.50 -17.73 -19.49
N ALA A 77 14.87 -18.99 -19.69
CA ALA A 77 15.77 -19.42 -20.74
C ALA A 77 14.96 -20.12 -21.85
N PRO A 78 15.38 -20.03 -23.12
CA PRO A 78 14.74 -20.75 -24.22
C PRO A 78 14.78 -22.27 -24.02
#